data_AF-A0A955DWW0-F1
#
_entry.id   AF-A0A955DWW0-F1
#
_cell.length_a   1.000
_cell.length_b   1.000
_cell.length_c   1.000
_cell.angle_alpha   90.00
_cell.angle_beta   90.00
_cell.angle_gamma   90.00
#
_symmetry.space_group_name_H-M   'P 1'
#
loop_
_entity.id
_entity.type
_entity.pdbx_description
1 polymer ?
#
loop_
_entity_poly.entity_id
_entity_poly.type
_entity_poly.pdbx_seq_one_letter_code
_entity_poly.pdbx_strand_id
1 'polypeptide(L)' 'MGLVFETPLLVMGLAKLGLVGARRLLKLWRFAIVGAFIVSAIVTPTIDPVTQSLVAGPIIVLYFVGIFLAWLVRRN' A
#
# COMPACT_ATOMS: atom_id res chain seq x y z
N MET A 1 -16.71 7.59 -15.53
CA MET A 1 -16.32 6.41 -14.73
C MET A 1 -14.93 5.86 -15.08
N GLY A 2 -14.41 5.97 -16.31
CA GLY A 2 -13.06 5.44 -16.66
C GLY A 2 -11.86 6.15 -16.02
N LEU A 3 -11.89 7.48 -15.86
CA LEU A 3 -10.77 8.27 -15.30
C LEU A 3 -10.41 7.93 -13.83
N VAL A 4 -11.38 7.42 -13.05
CA VAL A 4 -11.17 7.00 -11.65
C VAL A 4 -10.51 5.61 -11.57
N PHE A 5 -10.66 4.78 -12.60
CA PHE A 5 -10.01 3.46 -12.67
C PHE A 5 -8.59 3.54 -13.28
N GLU A 6 -8.29 4.55 -14.10
CA GLU A 6 -6.96 4.78 -14.67
C GLU A 6 -6.02 5.56 -13.75
N THR A 7 -6.55 6.42 -12.88
CA THR A 7 -5.76 7.18 -11.89
C THR A 7 -4.95 6.27 -10.93
N PRO A 8 -5.50 5.15 -10.40
CA PRO A 8 -4.74 4.17 -9.65
C PRO A 8 -3.56 3.59 -10.43
N LEU A 9 -3.75 3.25 -11.71
CA LEU A 9 -2.70 2.68 -12.58
C LEU A 9 -1.59 3.70 -12.88
N LEU A 10 -1.94 4.98 -13.08
CA LEU A 10 -0.98 6.07 -13.27
C LEU A 10 -0.15 6.33 -12.00
N VAL A 11 -0.79 6.34 -10.83
CA VAL A 11 -0.11 6.47 -9.53
C VAL A 11 0.82 5.27 -9.29
N MET A 12 0.42 4.07 -9.70
CA MET A 12 1.23 2.85 -9.63
C MET A 12 2.43 2.89 -10.59
N GLY A 13 2.26 3.40 -11.82
CA GLY A 13 3.34 3.59 -12.79
C GLY A 13 4.37 4.60 -12.31
N LEU A 14 3.92 5.72 -11.73
CA LEU A 14 4.79 6.72 -11.10
C LEU A 14 5.55 6.15 -9.89
N ALA A 15 4.95 5.22 -9.14
CA ALA A 15 5.63 4.56 -8.04
C ALA A 15 6.75 3.62 -8.50
N LYS A 16 6.57 2.94 -9.64
CA LYS A 16 7.53 1.97 -10.21
C LYS A 16 8.78 2.63 -10.81
N LEU A 17 8.73 3.91 -11.16
CA LEU A 17 9.84 4.71 -11.70
C LEU A 17 10.86 5.18 -10.65
N GLY A 18 10.75 4.76 -9.37
CA GLY A 18 11.71 5.14 -8.33
C GLY A 18 11.46 6.54 -7.72
N LEU A 19 10.34 7.18 -8.05
CA LEU A 19 9.94 8.49 -7.50
C LEU A 19 9.50 8.43 -6.02
N VAL A 20 9.27 7.24 -5.46
CA VAL A 20 8.88 7.06 -4.04
C VAL A 20 10.09 6.61 -3.22
N GLY A 21 10.82 7.58 -2.68
CA GLY A 21 11.90 7.28 -1.73
C GLY A 21 11.37 6.60 -0.47
N ALA A 22 12.13 5.66 0.10
CA ALA A 22 11.80 4.97 1.35
C ALA A 22 11.39 5.93 2.48
N ARG A 23 11.96 7.14 2.54
CA ARG A 23 11.57 8.19 3.50
C ARG A 23 10.16 8.74 3.29
N ARG A 24 9.69 8.82 2.04
CA ARG A 24 8.33 9.28 1.70
C ARG A 24 7.31 8.20 2.00
N LEU A 25 7.63 6.95 1.70
CA LEU A 25 6.82 5.79 2.11
C LEU A 25 6.72 5.72 3.64
N LEU A 26 7.85 5.84 4.36
CA LEU A 26 7.84 5.89 5.83
C LEU A 26 7.01 7.04 6.41
N LYS A 27 6.85 8.18 5.72
CA LYS A 27 5.96 9.26 6.18
C LYS A 27 4.48 8.97 5.93
N LEU A 28 4.17 8.15 4.93
CA LEU A 28 2.81 7.84 4.50
C LEU A 28 2.28 6.49 5.02
N TRP A 29 3.02 5.81 5.90
CA TRP A 29 2.66 4.48 6.43
C TRP A 29 1.23 4.41 7.00
N ARG A 30 0.78 5.47 7.67
CA ARG A 30 -0.59 5.57 8.21
C ARG A 30 -1.65 5.50 7.11
N PHE A 31 -1.41 6.11 5.95
CA PHE A 31 -2.32 6.07 4.81
C PHE A 31 -2.29 4.70 4.14
N ALA A 32 -1.14 4.03 4.13
CA ALA A 32 -1.04 2.66 3.63
C ALA A 32 -1.84 1.67 4.51
N ILE A 33 -1.80 1.84 5.84
CA ILE A 33 -2.64 1.04 6.75
C ILE A 33 -4.12 1.29 6.49
N VAL A 34 -4.55 2.56 6.45
CA VAL A 34 -5.96 2.89 6.16
C VAL A 34 -6.38 2.35 4.78
N GLY A 35 -5.53 2.50 3.76
CA GLY A 35 -5.77 1.93 2.43
C GLY A 35 -5.87 0.41 2.44
N ALA A 36 -5.03 -0.29 3.22
CA ALA A 36 -5.09 -1.74 3.36
C ALA A 36 -6.41 -2.21 4.00
N PHE A 37 -6.91 -1.49 5.01
CA PHE A 37 -8.22 -1.77 5.60
C PHE A 37 -9.38 -1.43 4.66
N ILE A 38 -9.30 -0.36 3.87
CA ILE A 38 -10.31 -0.04 2.84
C ILE A 38 -10.37 -1.15 1.78
N VAL A 39 -9.22 -1.58 1.28
CA VAL A 39 -9.14 -2.70 0.31
C VAL A 39 -9.71 -3.97 0.94
N SER A 40 -9.35 -4.26 2.19
CA SER A 40 -9.87 -5.43 2.90
C SER A 40 -11.39 -5.36 3.03
N ALA A 41 -11.96 -4.21 3.38
CA ALA A 41 -13.40 -4.02 3.49
C ALA A 41 -14.17 -4.18 2.17
N ILE A 42 -13.52 -3.92 1.03
CA ILE A 42 -14.11 -4.17 -0.30
C ILE A 42 -14.08 -5.66 -0.64
N VAL A 43 -13.03 -6.36 -0.21
CA VAL A 43 -12.81 -7.78 -0.53
C VAL A 43 -13.57 -8.70 0.41
N THR A 44 -13.64 -8.38 1.71
CA THR A 44 -14.33 -9.20 2.70
C THR A 44 -15.83 -8.91 2.68
N PRO A 45 -16.69 -9.94 2.56
CA PRO A 45 -18.14 -9.75 2.59
C PRO A 45 -18.65 -9.37 3.99
N THR A 46 -17.87 -9.63 5.03
CA THR A 46 -18.16 -9.26 6.42
C THR A 46 -17.27 -8.11 6.87
N ILE A 47 -17.86 -7.18 7.62
CA ILE A 47 -17.15 -6.08 8.28
C ILE A 47 -16.91 -6.50 9.74
N ASP A 48 -16.12 -7.55 9.92
CA ASP A 48 -15.66 -7.97 11.24
C ASP A 48 -14.15 -7.67 11.39
N PRO A 49 -13.72 -7.08 12.52
CA PRO A 49 -12.33 -6.62 12.67
C PRO A 49 -11.28 -7.72 12.54
N VAL A 50 -11.65 -8.97 12.85
CA VAL A 50 -10.72 -10.11 12.85
C VAL A 50 -10.43 -10.55 11.42
N THR A 51 -11.46 -10.82 10.61
CA THR A 51 -11.26 -11.22 9.21
C THR A 51 -10.66 -10.08 8.39
N GLN A 52 -11.08 -8.83 8.64
CA GLN A 52 -10.51 -7.66 7.97
C GLN A 52 -9.03 -7.49 8.29
N SER A 53 -8.62 -7.69 9.55
CA SER A 53 -7.21 -7.63 9.93
C SER A 53 -6.40 -8.78 9.35
N LEU A 54 -7.00 -9.96 9.17
CA LEU A 54 -6.38 -11.12 8.51
C LEU A 54 -6.06 -10.85 7.03
N VAL A 55 -6.90 -10.07 6.34
CA VAL A 55 -6.67 -9.65 4.95
C VAL A 55 -5.76 -8.43 4.86
N ALA A 56 -5.94 -7.44 5.73
CA ALA A 56 -5.14 -6.21 5.75
C ALA A 56 -3.69 -6.48 6.20
N GLY A 57 -3.49 -7.40 7.14
CA GLY A 57 -2.20 -7.72 7.75
C GLY A 57 -1.12 -8.05 6.71
N PRO A 58 -1.33 -9.02 5.80
CA PRO A 58 -0.39 -9.32 4.73
C PRO A 58 -0.06 -8.11 3.84
N ILE A 59 -1.04 -7.29 3.49
CA ILE A 59 -0.86 -6.07 2.66
C ILE A 59 0.05 -5.07 3.38
N ILE A 60 -0.19 -4.85 4.67
CA ILE A 60 0.60 -3.96 5.52
C ILE A 60 2.04 -4.49 5.64
N VAL A 61 2.22 -5.79 5.84
CA VAL A 61 3.56 -6.41 5.91
C VAL A 61 4.33 -6.20 4.61
N LEU A 62 3.71 -6.45 3.46
CA LEU A 62 4.33 -6.24 2.15
C LEU A 62 4.75 -4.77 1.93
N TYR A 63 3.94 -3.82 2.40
CA TYR A 63 4.28 -2.41 2.35
C TYR A 63 5.56 -2.08 3.13
N PHE A 64 5.68 -2.59 4.37
CA PHE A 64 6.87 -2.38 5.20
C PHE A 64 8.10 -3.11 4.67
N VAL A 65 7.94 -4.31 4.10
CA VAL A 65 9.02 -5.03 3.41
C VAL A 65 9.51 -4.24 2.19
N GLY A 66 8.59 -3.68 1.40
CA GLY A 66 8.95 -2.83 0.25
C GLY A 66 9.72 -1.58 0.66
N ILE A 67 9.33 -0.94 1.78
CA ILE A 67 10.09 0.17 2.37
C ILE A 67 11.51 -0.27 2.74
N PHE A 68 11.64 -1.42 3.40
CA PHE A 68 12.93 -1.94 3.86
C PHE A 68 13.86 -2.24 2.67
N LEU A 69 13.36 -2.89 1.63
CA LEU A 69 14.11 -3.17 0.42
C LEU A 69 14.50 -1.87 -0.32
N ALA A 70 13.60 -0.90 -0.44
CA ALA A 70 13.89 0.39 -1.05
C ALA A 70 14.94 1.19 -0.25
N TRP A 71 14.97 1.04 1.07
CA TRP A 71 16.01 1.61 1.92
C TRP A 71 17.36 0.92 1.71
N LEU A 72 17.36 -0.41 1.62
CA LEU A 72 18.58 -1.20 1.41
C LEU A 72 19.24 -0.88 0.06
N VAL A 73 18.45 -0.81 -1.02
CA VAL A 73 18.95 -0.51 -2.37
C VAL A 73 19.53 0.91 -2.46
N ARG A 74 18.95 1.88 -1.75
CA ARG A 74 19.43 3.28 -1.76
C ARG A 74 20.66 3.52 -0.89
N ARG A 75 21.10 2.51 -0.12
CA ARG A 75 22.30 2.57 0.73
C ARG A 75 23.56 2.06 0.03
N ASN A 76 23.42 1.40 -1.12
CA ASN A 76 24.49 1.11 -2.07
C ASN A 76 24.64 2.26 -3.08
#